data_AF-M5PDI2-F1
#
_entry.id   AF-M5PDI2-F1
#
_cell.length_a   1.000
_cell.length_b   1.000
_cell.length_c   1.000
_cell.angle_alpha   90.00
_cell.angle_beta   90.00
_cell.angle_gamma   90.00
#
_symmetry.space_group_name_H-M   'P 1'
#
loop_
_entity.id
_entity.type
_entity.pdbx_description
1 polymer ?
#
loop_
_entity_poly.entity_id
_entity_poly.type
_entity_poly.pdbx_seq_one_letter_code
_entity_poly.pdbx_strand_id
1 'polypeptide(L)'
;MEFKTVTVAKKRFGLMRITSLFIGIFLMLISAILVITIIGILPGFGLALFSLPFFAVALGGAKYTCPNCGFDRNFVTTGKINDSCKRCRQNIAVDWVKPNKKNKAS
;
A
#
# COMPACT_ATOMS: atom_id res chain seq x y z
N MET A 1 -9.11 -21.52 18.51
CA MET A 1 -8.75 -21.24 17.11
C MET A 1 -7.27 -20.90 17.09
N GLU A 2 -6.42 -21.77 16.55
CA GLU A 2 -5.00 -21.43 16.33
C GLU A 2 -4.91 -20.46 15.15
N PHE A 3 -4.72 -19.17 15.45
CA PHE A 3 -4.43 -18.19 14.42
C PHE A 3 -2.96 -18.31 14.04
N LYS A 4 -2.66 -18.80 12.83
CA LYS A 4 -1.28 -18.78 12.33
C LYS A 4 -0.89 -17.33 12.03
N THR A 5 0.24 -16.90 12.58
CA THR A 5 0.78 -15.55 12.43
C THR A 5 1.79 -15.51 11.28
N VAL A 6 1.84 -14.38 10.59
CA VAL A 6 2.92 -14.04 9.65
C VAL A 6 3.59 -12.76 10.09
N THR A 7 4.92 -12.78 10.19
CA THR A 7 5.70 -11.58 10.49
C THR A 7 6.03 -10.88 9.18
N VAL A 8 5.60 -9.63 9.06
CA VAL A 8 5.93 -8.76 7.93
C VAL A 8 6.72 -7.57 8.42
N ALA A 9 7.87 -7.35 7.79
CA ALA A 9 8.69 -6.19 8.10
C ALA A 9 7.95 -4.91 7.67
N LYS A 10 7.68 -4.02 8.63
CA LYS A 10 7.12 -2.70 8.34
C LYS A 10 8.16 -1.89 7.57
N LYS A 11 7.98 -1.74 6.25
CA LYS A 11 8.83 -0.84 5.46
C LYS A 11 8.76 0.55 6.09
N ARG A 12 9.90 1.13 6.47
CA ARG A 12 9.93 2.48 7.07
C ARG A 12 9.25 3.47 6.12
N PHE A 13 8.51 4.42 6.67
CA PHE A 13 8.13 5.63 5.96
C PHE A 13 9.41 6.30 5.48
N GLY A 14 9.74 6.09 4.21
CA GLY A 14 10.90 6.67 3.55
C GLY A 14 10.50 7.92 2.77
N LEU A 15 11.50 8.72 2.40
CA LEU A 15 11.35 9.93 1.60
C LEU A 15 10.44 9.70 0.37
N MET A 16 10.56 8.55 -0.28
CA MET A 16 9.74 8.15 -1.44
C MET A 16 8.23 8.12 -1.19
N ARG A 17 7.75 7.67 -0.01
CA ARG A 17 6.32 7.67 0.32
C ARG A 17 5.79 9.07 0.57
N ILE A 18 6.63 9.92 1.17
CA ILE A 18 6.28 11.31 1.47
C ILE A 18 6.20 12.10 0.17
N THR A 19 7.20 12.00 -0.69
CA THR A 19 7.19 12.65 -2.00
C THR A 19 6.05 12.13 -2.89
N SER A 20 5.76 10.83 -2.89
CA SER A 20 4.62 10.30 -3.63
C SER A 20 3.28 10.83 -3.10
N LEU A 21 3.11 10.99 -1.79
CA LEU A 21 1.91 11.62 -1.21
C LEU A 21 1.75 13.07 -1.67
N PHE A 22 2.81 13.87 -1.59
CA PHE A 22 2.76 15.26 -2.03
C PHE A 22 2.43 15.39 -3.52
N ILE A 23 3.06 14.57 -4.36
CA ILE A 23 2.77 14.55 -5.81
C ILE A 23 1.32 14.14 -6.06
N GLY A 24 0.83 13.09 -5.40
CA GLY A 24 -0.55 12.62 -5.54
C GLY A 24 -1.58 13.69 -5.13
N ILE A 25 -1.37 14.35 -3.99
CA ILE A 25 -2.24 15.44 -3.51
C ILE A 25 -2.21 16.61 -4.48
N PHE A 26 -1.02 17.03 -4.94
CA PHE A 26 -0.87 18.14 -5.88
C PHE A 26 -1.61 17.88 -7.20
N LEU A 27 -1.45 16.68 -7.77
CA LEU A 27 -2.18 16.26 -8.98
C LEU A 27 -3.70 16.25 -8.76
N MET A 28 -4.15 15.79 -7.59
CA MET A 28 -5.58 15.79 -7.24
C MET A 28 -6.15 17.20 -7.12
N LEU A 29 -5.40 18.15 -6.56
CA LEU A 29 -5.82 19.55 -6.48
C LEU A 29 -5.97 20.18 -7.87
N ILE A 30 -5.00 19.95 -8.75
CA ILE A 30 -5.08 20.42 -10.15
C ILE A 30 -6.28 19.79 -10.86
N SER A 31 -6.48 18.48 -10.69
CA SER A 31 -7.63 17.78 -11.21
C SER A 31 -8.95 18.40 -10.73
N ALA A 32 -9.08 18.68 -9.44
CA ALA A 32 -10.28 19.26 -8.86
C ALA A 32 -10.58 20.64 -9.46
N ILE A 33 -9.56 21.47 -9.66
CA ILE A 33 -9.70 22.80 -10.28
C ILE A 33 -10.16 22.66 -11.74
N LEU A 34 -9.61 21.72 -12.51
CA LEU A 34 -9.94 21.53 -13.92
C LEU A 34 -11.40 21.12 -14.13
N VAL A 35 -11.92 20.23 -13.27
CA VAL A 35 -13.29 19.71 -13.37
C VAL A 35 -14.35 20.80 -13.14
N ILE A 36 -14.00 21.94 -12.53
CA ILE A 36 -14.91 23.10 -12.38
C ILE A 36 -15.32 23.66 -13.74
N THR A 37 -14.47 23.52 -14.77
CA THR A 37 -14.75 24.01 -16.12
C THR A 37 -15.29 22.89 -17.01
N ILE A 38 -16.27 23.21 -17.88
CA ILE A 38 -16.89 22.23 -18.81
C ILE A 38 -15.83 21.54 -19.69
N ILE A 39 -14.87 22.33 -20.20
CA ILE A 39 -13.77 21.83 -21.05
C ILE A 39 -12.76 21.01 -20.23
N GLY A 40 -12.57 21.37 -18.96
CA GLY A 40 -11.59 20.75 -18.08
C GLY A 40 -12.06 19.44 -17.43
N ILE A 41 -13.32 19.05 -17.58
CA ILE A 41 -13.84 17.76 -17.07
C ILE A 41 -13.04 16.58 -17.62
N LEU A 42 -12.84 16.52 -18.95
CA LEU A 42 -12.12 15.42 -19.58
C LEU A 42 -10.66 15.29 -19.10
N PRO A 43 -9.82 16.34 -19.20
CA PRO A 43 -8.45 16.28 -18.71
C PRO A 43 -8.38 16.17 -17.18
N GLY A 44 -9.33 16.75 -16.45
CA GLY A 44 -9.44 16.65 -15.00
C GLY A 44 -9.64 15.19 -14.57
N PHE A 45 -10.61 14.49 -15.14
CA PHE A 45 -10.81 13.06 -14.85
C PHE A 45 -9.59 12.21 -15.17
N GLY A 46 -8.92 12.50 -16.30
CA GLY A 46 -7.66 11.84 -16.66
C GLY A 46 -6.56 12.05 -15.60
N LEU A 47 -6.42 13.28 -15.10
CA LEU A 47 -5.47 13.63 -14.04
C LEU A 47 -5.80 12.98 -12.69
N ALA A 48 -7.08 12.91 -12.32
CA ALA A 48 -7.52 12.19 -11.13
C ALA A 48 -7.10 10.72 -11.19
N LEU A 49 -7.36 10.03 -12.30
CA LEU A 49 -6.96 8.64 -12.50
C LEU A 49 -5.44 8.48 -12.47
N PHE A 50 -4.72 9.41 -13.11
CA PHE A 50 -3.25 9.42 -13.11
C PHE A 50 -2.64 9.64 -11.72
N SER A 51 -3.37 10.26 -10.78
CA SER A 51 -2.91 10.46 -9.41
C SER A 51 -2.98 9.19 -8.53
N LEU A 52 -3.86 8.23 -8.85
CA LEU A 52 -4.12 7.03 -8.04
C LEU A 52 -2.88 6.16 -7.75
N PRO A 53 -1.95 5.91 -8.70
CA PRO A 53 -0.74 5.15 -8.44
C PRO A 53 0.14 5.76 -7.36
N PHE A 54 0.18 7.09 -7.25
CA PHE A 54 0.97 7.79 -6.23
C PHE A 54 0.41 7.53 -4.82
N PHE A 55 -0.92 7.50 -4.69
CA PHE A 55 -1.58 7.09 -3.45
C PHE A 55 -1.37 5.62 -3.14
N ALA A 56 -1.38 4.73 -4.15
CA ALA A 56 -1.09 3.31 -3.95
C ALA A 56 0.32 3.07 -3.38
N VAL A 57 1.33 3.79 -3.91
CA VAL A 57 2.71 3.76 -3.38
C VAL A 57 2.77 4.32 -1.95
N ALA A 58 2.03 5.39 -1.69
CA ALA A 58 1.93 6.02 -0.38
C ALA A 58 1.34 5.11 0.70
N LEU A 59 0.18 4.48 0.44
CA LEU A 59 -0.43 3.49 1.34
C LEU A 59 0.54 2.33 1.58
N GLY A 60 1.16 1.86 0.50
CA GLY A 60 2.07 0.71 0.43
C GLY A 60 1.57 -0.52 1.20
N GLY A 61 2.49 -1.40 1.57
CA GLY A 61 2.16 -2.68 2.15
C GLY A 61 3.31 -3.67 1.99
N ALA A 62 3.06 -4.93 2.34
CA ALA A 62 4.03 -5.99 2.25
C ALA A 62 3.41 -7.21 1.57
N LYS A 63 4.22 -7.88 0.73
CA LYS A 63 3.89 -9.23 0.28
C LYS A 63 4.26 -10.22 1.39
N TYR A 64 3.50 -11.29 1.52
CA TYR A 64 3.78 -12.35 2.48
C TYR A 64 3.37 -13.71 1.93
N THR A 65 4.02 -14.74 2.45
CA THR A 65 3.71 -16.14 2.13
C THR A 65 2.71 -16.70 3.12
N CYS A 66 1.66 -17.32 2.61
CA CYS A 66 0.65 -17.96 3.45
C CYS A 66 1.25 -19.17 4.19
N PRO A 67 1.15 -19.25 5.52
CA PRO A 67 1.71 -20.36 6.31
C PRO A 67 0.89 -21.65 6.19
N ASN A 68 -0.30 -21.60 5.58
CA ASN A 68 -1.16 -22.77 5.41
C ASN A 68 -1.02 -23.43 4.03
N CYS A 69 -0.91 -22.64 2.96
CA CYS A 69 -0.88 -23.16 1.58
C CYS A 69 0.37 -22.77 0.78
N GLY A 70 1.32 -22.06 1.38
CA GLY A 70 2.57 -21.65 0.73
C GLY A 70 2.42 -20.58 -0.37
N PHE A 71 1.23 -19.99 -0.55
CA PHE A 71 1.01 -18.96 -1.57
C PHE A 71 1.70 -17.64 -1.20
N ASP A 72 2.62 -17.18 -2.04
CA ASP A 72 3.56 -16.06 -1.82
C ASP A 72 3.10 -14.71 -2.43
N ARG A 73 2.05 -14.72 -3.26
CA ARG A 73 1.49 -13.52 -3.90
C ARG A 73 0.39 -12.84 -3.07
N ASN A 74 0.30 -13.13 -1.77
CA ASN A 74 -0.58 -12.36 -0.90
C ASN A 74 0.04 -10.99 -0.60
N PHE A 75 -0.80 -10.00 -0.35
CA PHE A 75 -0.38 -8.63 -0.09
C PHE A 75 -1.27 -8.04 0.99
N VAL A 76 -0.65 -7.51 2.03
CA VAL A 76 -1.34 -6.83 3.13
C VAL A 76 -0.95 -5.36 3.17
N THR A 77 -1.96 -4.49 3.22
CA THR A 77 -1.78 -3.05 3.37
C THR A 77 -1.24 -2.73 4.76
N THR A 78 -0.30 -1.79 4.85
CA THR A 78 0.27 -1.36 6.13
C THR A 78 -0.83 -0.95 7.12
N GLY A 79 -0.85 -1.55 8.31
CA GLY A 79 -1.82 -1.23 9.38
C GLY A 79 -2.96 -2.23 9.55
N LYS A 80 -3.16 -3.18 8.63
CA LYS A 80 -4.09 -4.30 8.85
C LYS A 80 -3.50 -5.34 9.80
N ILE A 81 -4.28 -5.76 10.79
CA ILE A 81 -3.87 -6.77 11.81
C ILE A 81 -4.31 -8.18 11.38
N ASN A 82 -5.32 -8.28 10.52
CA ASN A 82 -5.84 -9.52 9.96
C ASN A 82 -5.92 -9.42 8.43
N ASP A 83 -5.62 -10.53 7.77
CA ASP A 83 -5.80 -10.68 6.33
C ASP A 83 -6.23 -12.11 6.00
N SER A 84 -6.93 -12.29 4.89
CA SER A 84 -7.37 -13.61 4.44
C SER A 84 -6.56 -14.03 3.21
N CYS A 85 -6.04 -15.25 3.20
CA CYS A 85 -5.27 -15.73 2.07
C CYS A 85 -6.13 -15.76 0.80
N LYS A 86 -5.62 -15.25 -0.33
CA LYS A 86 -6.33 -15.25 -1.61
C LYS A 86 -6.62 -16.66 -2.15
N ARG A 87 -5.80 -17.65 -1.77
CA ARG A 87 -5.90 -19.03 -2.26
C ARG A 87 -6.73 -19.92 -1.34
N CYS A 88 -6.31 -20.09 -0.09
CA CYS A 88 -6.99 -21.01 0.85
C CYS A 88 -8.09 -20.35 1.69
N ARG A 89 -8.31 -19.03 1.56
CA ARG A 89 -9.30 -18.23 2.32
C ARG A 89 -9.22 -18.31 3.84
N GLN A 90 -8.14 -18.87 4.38
CA GLN A 90 -7.91 -18.91 5.82
C GLN A 90 -7.50 -17.53 6.35
N ASN A 91 -7.97 -17.20 7.54
CA ASN A 91 -7.62 -15.97 8.24
C ASN A 91 -6.22 -16.08 8.84
N ILE A 92 -5.44 -15.02 8.65
CA ILE A 92 -4.05 -14.93 9.06
C ILE A 92 -3.89 -13.67 9.90
N ALA A 93 -3.25 -13.82 11.06
CA ALA A 93 -2.87 -12.70 11.89
C ALA A 93 -1.55 -12.12 11.37
N VAL A 94 -1.52 -10.82 11.10
CA VAL A 94 -0.40 -10.11 10.51
C VAL A 94 0.32 -9.34 11.59
N ASP A 95 1.54 -9.76 11.91
CA ASP A 95 2.39 -9.10 12.89
C ASP A 95 3.41 -8.19 12.21
N TRP A 96 3.37 -6.90 12.53
CA TRP A 96 4.18 -5.86 11.91
C TRP A 96 5.46 -5.61 12.70
N VAL A 97 6.54 -6.25 12.29
CA VAL A 97 7.84 -6.11 12.95
C VAL A 97 8.56 -4.86 12.44
N LYS A 98 9.10 -4.04 13.36
CA LYS A 98 9.95 -2.90 12.98
C LYS A 98 11.27 -3.45 12.40
N PRO A 99 11.76 -2.95 11.25
CA PRO A 99 13.03 -3.40 10.69
C PRO A 99 14.16 -3.05 11.65
N ASN A 100 14.74 -4.09 12.26
CA ASN A 100 15.87 -3.98 13.18
C ASN A 100 17.07 -3.39 12.41
N LYS A 101 17.65 -2.30 12.93
CA LYS A 101 18.64 -1.47 12.23
C LYS A 101 20.05 -2.12 12.21
N LYS A 102 20.19 -3.38 12.65
CA LYS A 102 21.49 -4.02 12.94
C LYS A 102 22.15 -4.83 11.81
N ASN A 103 21.45 -5.18 10.72
CA ASN A 103 22.03 -6.03 9.65
C ASN A 103 22.09 -5.30 8.28
N LYS A 104 22.74 -4.14 8.25
CA LYS A 104 23.14 -3.44 7.01
C LYS A 104 24.60 -2.97 7.08
N ALA A 105 25.44 -3.79 7.68
CA ALA A 105 26.90 -3.64 7.66
C ALA A 105 27.50 -5.03 7.93
N SER A 106 27.59 -5.84 6.88
CA SER A 106 28.65 -6.82 6.70
C SER A 106 28.88 -7.02 5.22
#